data_AF-A0A1Y2HLH9-F1
#
_entry.id   AF-A0A1Y2HLH9-F1
#
_cell.length_a   1.000
_cell.length_b   1.000
_cell.length_c   1.000
_cell.angle_alpha   90.00
_cell.angle_beta   90.00
_cell.angle_gamma   90.00
#
_symmetry.space_group_name_H-M   'P 1'
#
loop_
_entity.id
_entity.type
_entity.pdbx_description
1 polymer ?
#
loop_
_entity_poly.entity_id
_entity_poly.type
_entity_poly.pdbx_seq_one_letter_code
_entity_poly.pdbx_strand_id
1 'polypeptide(L)'
;MLDPILYLVANTTTLTDGATATTPVVVSSATPTSIAAATSIPSGSGPRPPSDVLTDLDWTNVAVAASLLLLNVILSFLFRLGLEFTIIISAVRCLVQLSVMGQVLEPVFRNGNNPVVVFSMTAVLLLLGSAEAFTKSKYSYPGMHLVVLLSMFLAGSITTFIGMTLAIRPDPWYTAQVYIPTVGMILGNSISGIALGIRSCLTAFKEHGDVTEVRLAFGASRWEAARPVVRESLRTALLPPLNNLAVMGLISIPGQMTGQILAGAPIESAVHFQQIVMYMIVSSTALGTLLSILMTTFVILDSSHQMRLDRITSDPLWITQWLADWYWSMWSRIACWNPKPRAPRAGTPAATAAAARRIRRITEEEEAAQGLLVEDDEDVEEDEEIGQASGATEARWKRVAAGGSGS
;
A
#
# COMPACT_ATOMS: atom_id res chain seq x y z
N MET A 1 -7.07 -20.76 -27.28
CA MET A 1 -6.06 -21.74 -26.85
C MET A 1 -5.00 -21.02 -26.02
N LEU A 2 -5.29 -20.83 -24.73
CA LEU A 2 -4.41 -20.58 -23.57
C LEU A 2 -5.27 -19.98 -22.43
N ASP A 3 -6.20 -20.79 -21.93
CA ASP A 3 -6.83 -20.63 -20.62
C ASP A 3 -6.83 -22.02 -19.95
N PRO A 4 -5.79 -22.35 -19.17
CA PRO A 4 -6.00 -23.24 -18.03
C PRO A 4 -5.12 -22.95 -16.79
N ILE A 5 -4.55 -21.75 -16.63
CA ILE A 5 -3.76 -21.41 -15.41
C ILE A 5 -4.59 -20.59 -14.39
N LEU A 6 -5.65 -19.89 -14.83
CA LEU A 6 -6.47 -19.08 -13.93
C LEU A 6 -7.47 -19.89 -13.06
N TYR A 7 -7.70 -21.17 -13.37
CA TYR A 7 -8.70 -21.98 -12.67
C TYR A 7 -8.17 -22.75 -11.45
N LEU A 8 -6.85 -22.79 -11.19
CA LEU A 8 -6.28 -23.60 -10.11
C LEU A 8 -6.09 -22.86 -8.77
N VAL A 9 -6.28 -21.53 -8.72
CA VAL A 9 -6.11 -20.73 -7.48
C VAL A 9 -7.47 -20.39 -6.83
N ALA A 10 -8.59 -20.63 -7.52
CA ALA A 10 -9.92 -20.24 -7.06
C ALA A 10 -10.66 -21.29 -6.19
N ASN A 11 -10.08 -22.47 -5.93
CA ASN A 11 -10.85 -23.59 -5.36
C ASN A 11 -10.26 -24.30 -4.12
N THR A 12 -9.44 -23.64 -3.29
CA THR A 12 -8.95 -24.23 -2.02
C THR A 12 -9.60 -23.66 -0.75
N THR A 13 -10.70 -22.92 -0.87
CA THR A 13 -11.48 -22.45 0.30
C THR A 13 -12.92 -22.94 0.22
N THR A 14 -13.15 -24.22 0.55
CA THR A 14 -14.36 -24.74 1.25
C THR A 14 -14.33 -26.27 1.25
N LEU A 15 -14.79 -26.88 2.36
CA LEU A 15 -14.78 -28.30 2.74
C LEU A 15 -13.51 -28.68 3.52
N THR A 16 -13.54 -28.87 4.84
CA THR A 16 -14.43 -29.78 5.57
C THR A 16 -14.72 -29.32 7.01
N ASP A 17 -16.00 -29.30 7.38
CA ASP A 17 -16.46 -29.51 8.76
C ASP A 17 -16.55 -31.03 9.03
N GLY A 18 -16.18 -31.46 10.24
CA GLY A 18 -16.68 -32.70 10.84
C GLY A 18 -15.67 -33.78 11.27
N ALA A 19 -15.30 -33.70 12.56
CA ALA A 19 -15.09 -34.81 13.50
C ALA A 19 -13.74 -35.57 13.59
N THR A 20 -13.26 -35.60 14.84
CA THR A 20 -12.44 -36.62 15.54
C THR A 20 -10.96 -36.78 15.20
N ALA A 21 -10.10 -36.07 15.96
CA ALA A 21 -9.05 -36.68 16.80
C ALA A 21 -8.34 -35.61 17.64
N THR A 22 -8.80 -35.46 18.87
CA THR A 22 -8.09 -34.81 19.98
C THR A 22 -6.77 -35.51 20.27
N THR A 23 -5.66 -34.78 20.24
CA THR A 23 -4.51 -35.03 21.14
C THR A 23 -4.07 -33.68 21.73
N PRO A 24 -3.89 -33.58 23.07
CA PRO A 24 -3.60 -32.32 23.73
C PRO A 24 -2.09 -32.07 23.76
N VAL A 25 -1.65 -30.90 23.26
CA VAL A 25 -0.35 -30.36 23.68
C VAL A 25 -0.56 -29.69 25.03
N VAL A 26 -0.14 -30.41 26.06
CA VAL A 26 -0.15 -29.99 27.46
C VAL A 26 0.64 -28.68 27.61
N VAL A 27 -0.07 -27.64 28.04
CA VAL A 27 0.48 -26.46 28.69
C VAL A 27 1.06 -26.92 30.03
N SER A 28 2.38 -26.97 30.15
CA SER A 28 3.04 -27.18 31.44
C SER A 28 3.32 -25.82 32.08
N SER A 29 2.59 -25.54 33.15
CA SER A 29 2.83 -24.47 34.09
C SER A 29 4.10 -24.73 34.90
N ALA A 30 5.04 -23.79 34.92
CA ALA A 30 6.06 -23.71 35.96
C ALA A 30 6.29 -22.25 36.38
N THR A 31 5.94 -21.98 37.64
CA THR A 31 6.30 -20.79 38.41
C THR A 31 7.82 -20.72 38.69
N PRO A 32 8.35 -19.53 39.05
CA PRO A 32 9.76 -19.19 38.85
C PRO A 32 10.61 -19.53 40.08
N THR A 33 11.49 -20.51 39.99
CA THR A 33 12.69 -20.59 40.85
C THR A 33 13.71 -21.54 40.24
N SER A 34 14.98 -21.15 40.27
CA SER A 34 16.15 -21.94 39.84
C SER A 34 16.43 -22.04 38.33
N ILE A 35 16.91 -20.94 37.74
CA ILE A 35 17.84 -21.01 36.59
C ILE A 35 19.10 -20.24 36.98
N ALA A 36 19.82 -20.79 37.96
CA ALA A 36 21.15 -20.34 38.37
C ALA A 36 22.04 -21.59 38.49
N ALA A 37 22.27 -22.27 37.37
CA ALA A 37 23.43 -23.13 37.11
C ALA A 37 23.20 -23.89 35.79
N ALA A 38 24.25 -23.98 34.97
CA ALA A 38 24.35 -24.78 33.75
C ALA A 38 23.60 -24.25 32.52
N THR A 39 24.19 -23.27 31.84
CA THR A 39 24.73 -23.49 30.48
C THR A 39 25.73 -22.38 30.22
N SER A 40 27.01 -22.68 30.45
CA SER A 40 28.11 -21.95 29.86
C SER A 40 27.95 -22.02 28.34
N ILE A 41 27.44 -20.95 27.72
CA ILE A 41 27.49 -20.81 26.27
C ILE A 41 28.98 -20.75 25.91
N PRO A 42 29.52 -21.72 25.15
CA PRO A 42 30.87 -21.60 24.66
C PRO A 42 30.88 -20.38 23.73
N SER A 43 31.88 -19.53 23.90
CA SER A 43 32.25 -18.47 22.95
C SER A 43 32.59 -19.13 21.61
N GLY A 44 31.56 -19.43 20.84
CA GLY A 44 31.64 -20.02 19.52
C GLY A 44 32.16 -18.98 18.56
N SER A 45 33.49 -18.93 18.42
CA SER A 45 34.14 -18.52 17.18
C SER A 45 33.73 -19.51 16.09
N GLY A 46 32.53 -19.34 15.53
CA GLY A 46 32.21 -19.94 14.24
C GLY A 46 33.23 -19.45 13.21
N PRO A 47 33.55 -20.22 12.16
CA PRO A 47 34.39 -19.73 11.08
C PRO A 47 33.72 -18.48 10.52
N ARG A 48 34.39 -17.32 10.60
CA ARG A 48 33.96 -16.18 9.80
C ARG A 48 33.96 -16.65 8.34
N PRO A 49 32.92 -16.32 7.55
CA PRO A 49 32.98 -16.61 6.12
C PRO A 49 34.29 -16.02 5.58
N PRO A 50 35.00 -16.75 4.69
CA PRO A 50 36.25 -16.26 4.14
C PRO A 50 36.04 -14.86 3.57
N SER A 51 36.99 -13.96 3.81
CA SER A 51 36.95 -12.55 3.37
C SER A 51 36.67 -12.40 1.87
N ASP A 52 36.95 -13.44 1.10
CA ASP A 52 36.74 -13.53 -0.33
C ASP A 52 35.25 -13.56 -0.74
N VAL A 53 34.33 -13.80 0.21
CA VAL A 53 32.87 -13.77 -0.02
C VAL A 53 32.33 -12.33 -0.01
N LEU A 54 32.96 -11.42 0.73
CA LEU A 54 32.67 -9.98 0.66
C LEU A 54 33.47 -9.38 -0.49
N THR A 55 32.95 -9.52 -1.70
CA THR A 55 33.50 -8.89 -2.90
C THR A 55 33.49 -7.37 -2.71
N ASP A 56 34.61 -6.69 -2.98
CA ASP A 56 34.63 -5.23 -3.06
C ASP A 56 33.64 -4.79 -4.16
N LEU A 57 32.48 -4.28 -3.74
CA LEU A 57 31.45 -3.85 -4.66
C LEU A 57 31.81 -2.49 -5.26
N ASP A 58 32.30 -2.51 -6.50
CA ASP A 58 32.59 -1.30 -7.27
C ASP A 58 31.35 -0.78 -8.03
N TRP A 59 31.42 0.47 -8.51
CA TRP A 59 30.41 1.12 -9.34
C TRP A 59 30.07 0.34 -10.61
N THR A 60 31.00 -0.47 -11.12
CA THR A 60 30.77 -1.40 -12.22
C THR A 60 29.65 -2.41 -11.91
N ASN A 61 29.61 -2.97 -10.71
CA ASN A 61 28.56 -3.91 -10.29
C ASN A 61 27.18 -3.23 -10.22
N VAL A 62 27.14 -1.99 -9.73
CA VAL A 62 25.93 -1.18 -9.68
C VAL A 62 25.43 -0.88 -11.10
N ALA A 63 26.32 -0.55 -12.03
CA ALA A 63 25.98 -0.31 -13.44
C ALA A 63 25.43 -1.56 -14.13
N VAL A 64 26.01 -2.73 -13.86
CA VAL A 64 25.50 -4.02 -14.37
C VAL A 64 24.08 -4.28 -13.84
N ALA A 65 23.83 -4.09 -12.55
CA ALA A 65 22.47 -4.22 -11.99
C ALA A 65 21.49 -3.20 -12.60
N ALA A 66 21.93 -1.95 -12.79
CA ALA A 66 21.13 -0.91 -13.42
C ALA A 66 20.77 -1.21 -14.89
N SER A 67 21.60 -1.98 -15.60
CA SER A 67 21.29 -2.42 -16.98
C SER A 67 20.03 -3.29 -17.05
N LEU A 68 19.70 -4.05 -15.99
CA LEU A 68 18.46 -4.82 -15.93
C LEU A 68 17.22 -3.92 -15.84
N LEU A 69 17.35 -2.71 -15.28
CA LEU A 69 16.27 -1.73 -15.32
C LEU A 69 16.06 -1.19 -16.75
N LEU A 70 17.11 -1.09 -17.58
CA LEU A 70 16.97 -0.68 -18.98
C LEU A 70 16.12 -1.67 -19.77
N LEU A 71 16.22 -2.98 -19.47
CA LEU A 71 15.32 -3.96 -20.07
C LEU A 71 13.85 -3.65 -19.78
N ASN A 72 13.52 -3.25 -18.54
CA ASN A 72 12.15 -2.84 -18.18
C ASN A 72 11.71 -1.57 -18.91
N VAL A 73 12.62 -0.63 -19.14
CA VAL A 73 12.35 0.57 -19.96
C VAL A 73 12.00 0.18 -21.40
N ILE A 74 12.78 -0.73 -21.99
CA ILE A 74 12.55 -1.23 -23.36
C ILE A 74 11.20 -1.94 -23.45
N LEU A 75 10.87 -2.81 -22.47
CA LEU A 75 9.58 -3.48 -22.41
C LEU A 75 8.43 -2.46 -22.27
N SER A 76 8.60 -1.44 -21.41
CA SER A 76 7.60 -0.37 -21.24
C SER A 76 7.35 0.39 -22.54
N PHE A 77 8.40 0.66 -23.31
CA PHE A 77 8.30 1.28 -24.63
C PHE A 77 7.59 0.37 -25.65
N LEU A 78 7.94 -0.92 -25.68
CA LEU A 78 7.37 -1.89 -26.62
C LEU A 78 5.87 -2.10 -26.38
N PHE A 79 5.46 -2.20 -25.11
CA PHE A 79 4.06 -2.34 -24.71
C PHE A 79 3.33 -0.99 -24.58
N ARG A 80 4.00 0.14 -24.84
CA ARG A 80 3.45 1.51 -24.74
C ARG A 80 2.80 1.83 -23.39
N LEU A 81 3.41 1.40 -22.29
CA LEU A 81 2.90 1.63 -20.93
C LEU A 81 3.04 3.09 -20.47
N GLY A 82 3.90 3.88 -21.12
CA GLY A 82 4.16 5.28 -20.73
C GLY A 82 4.88 5.40 -19.37
N LEU A 83 5.62 4.37 -18.97
CA LEU A 83 6.34 4.31 -17.69
C LEU A 83 7.85 4.50 -17.86
N GLU A 84 8.35 4.63 -19.08
CA GLU A 84 9.78 4.68 -19.40
C GLU A 84 10.52 5.79 -18.61
N PHE A 85 9.99 7.02 -18.63
CA PHE A 85 10.55 8.14 -17.88
C PHE A 85 10.37 7.95 -16.37
N THR A 86 9.24 7.39 -15.93
CA THR A 86 8.97 7.13 -14.51
C THR A 86 9.98 6.13 -13.93
N ILE A 87 10.32 5.07 -14.67
CA ILE A 87 11.31 4.06 -14.25
C ILE A 87 12.69 4.70 -14.14
N ILE A 88 13.12 5.43 -15.18
CA ILE A 88 14.45 6.07 -15.20
C ILE A 88 14.59 7.10 -14.08
N ILE A 89 13.59 7.98 -13.92
CA ILE A 89 13.60 9.00 -12.85
C ILE A 89 13.62 8.32 -11.47
N SER A 90 12.83 7.27 -11.28
CA SER A 90 12.82 6.52 -10.02
C SER A 90 14.16 5.84 -9.73
N ALA A 91 14.83 5.30 -10.74
CA ALA A 91 16.13 4.66 -10.61
C ALA A 91 17.23 5.66 -10.24
N VAL A 92 17.32 6.78 -10.96
CA VAL A 92 18.27 7.86 -10.63
C VAL A 92 17.99 8.40 -9.23
N ARG A 93 16.71 8.54 -8.87
CA ARG A 93 16.31 8.99 -7.53
C ARG A 93 16.75 8.04 -6.45
N CYS A 94 16.56 6.74 -6.66
CA CYS A 94 17.03 5.70 -5.74
C CYS A 94 18.55 5.81 -5.53
N LEU A 95 19.33 5.90 -6.62
CA LEU A 95 20.79 6.01 -6.56
C LEU A 95 21.22 7.24 -5.75
N VAL A 96 20.72 8.43 -6.09
CA VAL A 96 21.07 9.67 -5.40
C VAL A 96 20.65 9.61 -3.93
N GLN A 97 19.45 9.13 -3.62
CA GLN A 97 18.95 9.05 -2.24
C GLN A 97 19.76 8.10 -1.39
N LEU A 98 20.13 6.92 -1.89
CA LEU A 98 20.96 5.97 -1.16
C LEU A 98 22.38 6.52 -0.93
N SER A 99 22.99 7.16 -1.94
CA SER A 99 24.32 7.78 -1.79
C SER A 99 24.32 8.91 -0.77
N VAL A 100 23.32 9.79 -0.81
CA VAL A 100 23.17 10.88 0.17
C VAL A 100 22.93 10.32 1.57
N MET A 101 22.06 9.31 1.71
CA MET A 101 21.77 8.69 3.00
C MET A 101 23.03 8.09 3.64
N GLY A 102 23.91 7.45 2.84
CA GLY A 102 25.19 6.94 3.32
C GLY A 102 26.06 8.04 3.95
N GLN A 103 26.17 9.20 3.29
CA GLN A 103 26.94 10.34 3.80
C GLN A 103 26.29 11.02 5.01
N VAL A 104 24.95 11.04 5.07
CA VAL A 104 24.21 11.64 6.20
C VAL A 104 24.28 10.76 7.45
N LEU A 105 24.31 9.43 7.31
CA LEU A 105 24.31 8.51 8.44
C LEU A 105 25.64 8.48 9.21
N GLU A 106 26.77 8.66 8.54
CA GLU A 106 28.10 8.67 9.19
C GLU A 106 28.22 9.71 10.34
N PRO A 107 27.93 11.00 10.15
CA PRO A 107 27.97 11.98 11.24
C PRO A 107 26.90 11.73 12.30
N VAL A 108 25.73 11.23 11.90
CA VAL A 108 24.65 10.91 12.84
C VAL A 108 25.05 9.79 13.79
N PHE A 109 25.72 8.74 13.28
CA PHE A 109 26.21 7.65 14.11
C PHE A 109 27.40 8.07 14.98
N ARG A 110 28.28 8.96 14.50
CA ARG A 110 29.38 9.52 15.30
C ARG A 110 28.87 10.29 16.52
N ASN A 111 27.73 10.98 16.38
CA ASN A 111 27.08 11.72 17.47
C ASN A 111 25.92 10.93 18.12
N GLY A 112 25.85 9.61 17.92
CA GLY A 112 24.71 8.76 18.27
C GLY A 112 24.38 8.66 19.76
N ASN A 113 25.25 9.14 20.65
CA ASN A 113 24.97 9.24 22.09
C ASN A 113 24.08 10.44 22.46
N ASN A 114 23.93 11.43 21.57
CA ASN A 114 23.11 12.61 21.84
C ASN A 114 21.65 12.34 21.42
N PRO A 115 20.68 12.26 22.36
CA PRO A 115 19.29 11.95 22.03
C PRO A 115 18.67 13.00 21.11
N VAL A 116 19.09 14.27 21.22
CA VAL A 116 18.60 15.37 20.37
C VAL A 116 18.86 15.10 18.88
N VAL A 117 20.02 14.54 18.53
CA VAL A 117 20.38 14.25 17.13
C VAL A 117 19.46 13.16 16.58
N VAL A 118 19.25 12.09 17.35
CA VAL A 118 18.39 10.97 16.96
C VAL A 118 16.94 11.43 16.76
N PHE A 119 16.38 12.18 17.72
CA PHE A 119 15.01 12.71 17.58
C PHE A 119 14.88 13.73 16.45
N SER A 120 15.89 14.57 16.21
CA SER A 120 15.87 15.51 15.08
C SER A 120 15.85 14.76 13.74
N MET A 121 16.63 13.67 13.61
CA MET A 121 16.63 12.84 12.41
C MET A 121 15.27 12.15 12.21
N THR A 122 14.67 11.63 13.28
CA THR A 122 13.32 11.06 13.24
C THR A 122 12.27 12.09 12.83
N ALA A 123 12.36 13.32 13.31
CA ALA A 123 11.47 14.41 12.89
C ALA A 123 11.62 14.71 11.39
N VAL A 124 12.85 14.73 10.86
CA VAL A 124 13.11 14.89 9.43
C VAL A 124 12.51 13.73 8.62
N LEU A 125 12.75 12.49 9.03
CA LEU A 125 12.18 11.30 8.37
C LEU A 125 10.65 11.32 8.37
N LEU A 126 10.04 11.75 9.46
CA LEU A 126 8.60 11.88 9.60
C LEU A 126 8.03 12.97 8.66
N LEU A 127 8.66 14.14 8.59
CA LEU A 127 8.26 15.23 7.71
C LEU A 127 8.37 14.82 6.23
N LEU A 128 9.49 14.22 5.84
CA LEU A 128 9.71 13.72 4.48
C LEU A 128 8.70 12.62 4.13
N GLY A 129 8.48 11.67 5.04
CA GLY A 129 7.54 10.59 4.81
C GLY A 129 6.08 11.06 4.70
N SER A 130 5.66 12.01 5.53
CA SER A 130 4.32 12.59 5.46
C SER A 130 4.10 13.36 4.15
N ALA A 131 5.12 14.09 3.69
CA ALA A 131 5.08 14.76 2.39
C ALA A 131 4.94 13.74 1.25
N GLU A 132 5.72 12.67 1.26
CA GLU A 132 5.63 11.60 0.25
C GLU A 132 4.29 10.85 0.26
N ALA A 133 3.73 10.60 1.45
CA ALA A 133 2.40 9.99 1.57
C ALA A 133 1.32 10.86 0.93
N PHE A 134 1.43 12.17 1.08
CA PHE A 134 0.51 13.11 0.46
C PHE A 134 0.65 13.13 -1.06
N THR A 135 1.88 13.20 -1.59
CA THR A 135 2.11 13.29 -3.05
C THR A 135 1.59 12.07 -3.81
N LYS A 136 1.46 10.92 -3.15
CA LYS A 136 0.86 9.70 -3.72
C LYS A 136 -0.67 9.74 -3.84
N SER A 137 -1.37 10.67 -3.17
CA SER A 137 -2.83 10.74 -3.22
C SER A 137 -3.32 11.55 -4.42
N LYS A 138 -4.18 10.96 -5.25
CA LYS A 138 -4.83 11.62 -6.40
C LYS A 138 -5.90 12.64 -6.00
N TYR A 139 -6.48 12.48 -4.81
CA TYR A 139 -7.53 13.35 -4.27
C TYR A 139 -7.01 14.03 -3.00
N SER A 140 -7.35 15.31 -2.82
CA SER A 140 -6.92 16.11 -1.67
C SER A 140 -8.10 16.83 -1.04
N TYR A 141 -8.00 17.11 0.25
CA TYR A 141 -8.93 17.96 0.98
C TYR A 141 -8.14 18.93 1.88
N PRO A 142 -8.70 20.11 2.21
CA PRO A 142 -8.01 21.09 3.05
C PRO A 142 -7.69 20.48 4.42
N GLY A 143 -6.41 20.48 4.80
CA GLY A 143 -5.92 19.90 6.07
C GLY A 143 -5.43 18.46 5.99
N MET A 144 -5.48 17.79 4.82
CA MET A 144 -5.03 16.40 4.68
C MET A 144 -3.57 16.18 5.10
N HIS A 145 -2.67 17.15 4.88
CA HIS A 145 -1.28 17.04 5.36
C HIS A 145 -1.19 16.90 6.87
N LEU A 146 -1.94 17.70 7.62
CA LEU A 146 -1.91 17.65 9.08
C LEU A 146 -2.49 16.32 9.57
N VAL A 147 -3.55 15.83 8.93
CA VAL A 147 -4.12 14.51 9.23
C VAL A 147 -3.12 13.38 8.97
N VAL A 148 -2.45 13.39 7.82
CA VAL A 148 -1.43 12.37 7.49
C VAL A 148 -0.23 12.48 8.43
N LEU A 149 0.27 13.68 8.67
CA LEU A 149 1.39 13.92 9.59
C LEU A 149 1.06 13.44 11.00
N LEU A 150 -0.10 13.83 11.53
CA LEU A 150 -0.53 13.47 12.88
C LEU A 150 -0.77 11.97 13.00
N SER A 151 -1.45 11.35 12.02
CA SER A 151 -1.70 9.91 12.03
C SER A 151 -0.40 9.10 11.96
N MET A 152 0.53 9.51 11.11
CA MET A 152 1.84 8.87 10.98
C MET A 152 2.73 9.12 12.21
N PHE A 153 2.65 10.32 12.80
CA PHE A 153 3.37 10.66 14.04
C PHE A 153 2.87 9.80 15.21
N LEU A 154 1.56 9.74 15.44
CA LEU A 154 0.99 8.96 16.55
C LEU A 154 1.28 7.47 16.35
N ALA A 155 0.94 6.92 15.19
CA ALA A 155 1.14 5.49 14.93
C ALA A 155 2.62 5.11 14.98
N GLY A 156 3.47 5.86 14.27
CA GLY A 156 4.92 5.61 14.23
C GLY A 156 5.57 5.78 15.60
N SER A 157 5.21 6.81 16.36
CA SER A 157 5.79 7.05 17.70
C SER A 157 5.34 6.00 18.70
N ILE A 158 4.05 5.64 18.73
CA ILE A 158 3.53 4.62 19.65
C ILE A 158 4.21 3.27 19.36
N THR A 159 4.21 2.82 18.11
CA THR A 159 4.78 1.53 17.75
C THR A 159 6.29 1.49 17.95
N THR A 160 7.00 2.54 17.55
CA THR A 160 8.46 2.63 17.75
C THR A 160 8.81 2.66 19.23
N PHE A 161 8.12 3.48 20.04
CA PHE A 161 8.36 3.56 21.46
C PHE A 161 8.19 2.19 22.11
N ILE A 162 7.05 1.54 21.91
CA ILE A 162 6.75 0.21 22.44
C ILE A 162 7.79 -0.81 21.99
N GLY A 163 8.12 -0.87 20.69
CA GLY A 163 9.05 -1.88 20.20
C GLY A 163 10.49 -1.66 20.65
N MET A 164 10.96 -0.41 20.75
CA MET A 164 12.31 -0.12 21.22
C MET A 164 12.46 -0.34 22.73
N THR A 165 11.45 0.03 23.54
CA THR A 165 11.54 -0.10 25.00
C THR A 165 11.17 -1.48 25.52
N LEU A 166 10.25 -2.20 24.86
CA LEU A 166 9.76 -3.49 25.36
C LEU A 166 10.32 -4.68 24.61
N ALA A 167 10.46 -4.60 23.28
CA ALA A 167 10.81 -5.76 22.45
C ALA A 167 12.32 -5.86 22.19
N ILE A 168 12.92 -4.84 21.58
CA ILE A 168 14.33 -4.87 21.16
C ILE A 168 15.27 -4.57 22.33
N ARG A 169 14.89 -3.64 23.21
CA ARG A 169 15.65 -3.22 24.40
C ARG A 169 17.15 -3.03 24.15
N PRO A 170 17.57 -2.20 23.16
CA PRO A 170 18.98 -1.85 23.06
C PRO A 170 19.37 -1.01 24.29
N ASP A 171 20.60 -1.14 24.73
CA ASP A 171 21.18 -0.30 25.79
C ASP A 171 22.19 0.67 25.16
N PRO A 172 21.90 1.98 25.08
CA PRO A 172 20.65 2.69 25.39
C PRO A 172 19.54 2.48 24.34
N TRP A 173 18.27 2.66 24.74
CA TRP A 173 17.10 2.40 23.87
C TRP A 173 17.04 3.27 22.60
N TYR A 174 17.74 4.41 22.61
CA TYR A 174 17.85 5.35 21.50
C TYR A 174 19.14 5.17 20.67
N THR A 175 19.78 4.01 20.75
CA THR A 175 20.99 3.71 19.95
C THR A 175 20.72 3.98 18.47
N ALA A 176 21.41 4.98 17.90
CA ALA A 176 21.13 5.51 16.56
C ALA A 176 21.17 4.44 15.46
N GLN A 177 22.08 3.47 15.57
CA GLN A 177 22.28 2.37 14.62
C GLN A 177 21.08 1.42 14.52
N VAL A 178 20.32 1.25 15.61
CA VAL A 178 19.13 0.39 15.65
C VAL A 178 17.87 1.22 15.45
N TYR A 179 17.79 2.36 16.12
CA TYR A 179 16.60 3.21 16.15
C TYR A 179 16.29 3.84 14.78
N ILE A 180 17.27 4.45 14.12
CA ILE A 180 17.04 5.20 12.88
C ILE A 180 16.59 4.27 11.74
N PRO A 181 17.25 3.12 11.47
CA PRO A 181 16.77 2.19 10.44
C PRO A 181 15.40 1.62 10.76
N THR A 182 15.14 1.28 12.03
CA THR A 182 13.84 0.73 12.48
C THR A 182 12.71 1.72 12.22
N VAL A 183 12.88 2.98 12.65
CA VAL A 183 11.94 4.06 12.36
C VAL A 183 11.77 4.28 10.86
N GLY A 184 12.88 4.33 10.12
CA GLY A 184 12.85 4.52 8.67
C GLY A 184 12.03 3.46 7.94
N MET A 185 12.18 2.18 8.33
CA MET A 185 11.39 1.08 7.77
C MET A 185 9.91 1.16 8.17
N ILE A 186 9.61 1.49 9.43
CA ILE A 186 8.23 1.62 9.91
C ILE A 186 7.51 2.73 9.14
N LEU A 187 8.09 3.93 9.11
CA LEU A 187 7.51 5.07 8.40
C LEU A 187 7.44 4.79 6.89
N GLY A 188 8.52 4.27 6.30
CA GLY A 188 8.60 3.96 4.87
C GLY A 188 7.51 3.01 4.38
N ASN A 189 7.24 1.94 5.14
CA ASN A 189 6.17 0.99 4.81
C ASN A 189 4.77 1.56 5.10
N SER A 190 4.61 2.32 6.20
CA SER A 190 3.33 2.93 6.56
C SER A 190 2.86 4.00 5.56
N ILE A 191 3.77 4.72 4.89
CA ILE A 191 3.45 5.72 3.85
C ILE A 191 2.50 5.15 2.78
N SER A 192 2.84 3.99 2.22
CA SER A 192 2.07 3.40 1.13
C SER A 192 0.72 2.88 1.61
N GLY A 193 0.65 2.34 2.83
CA GLY A 193 -0.60 1.93 3.47
C GLY A 193 -1.54 3.11 3.71
N ILE A 194 -1.06 4.19 4.34
CA ILE A 194 -1.84 5.40 4.63
C ILE A 194 -2.35 6.04 3.35
N ALA A 195 -1.49 6.21 2.34
CA ALA A 195 -1.88 6.78 1.06
C ALA A 195 -2.97 5.95 0.35
N LEU A 196 -2.84 4.62 0.37
CA LEU A 196 -3.84 3.71 -0.21
C LEU A 196 -5.17 3.76 0.58
N GLY A 197 -5.11 3.81 1.91
CA GLY A 197 -6.29 3.89 2.77
C GLY A 197 -7.09 5.17 2.57
N ILE A 198 -6.41 6.32 2.53
CA ILE A 198 -7.05 7.62 2.24
C ILE A 198 -7.63 7.62 0.83
N ARG A 199 -6.89 7.14 -0.16
CA ARG A 199 -7.36 7.08 -1.55
C ARG A 199 -8.59 6.19 -1.68
N SER A 200 -8.58 5.01 -1.06
CA SER A 200 -9.73 4.09 -1.06
C SER A 200 -10.94 4.72 -0.38
N CYS A 201 -10.73 5.38 0.76
CA CYS A 201 -11.78 6.08 1.52
C CYS A 201 -12.42 7.22 0.71
N LEU A 202 -11.61 8.09 0.11
CA LEU A 202 -12.10 9.20 -0.74
C LEU A 202 -12.83 8.69 -1.99
N THR A 203 -12.32 7.62 -2.61
CA THR A 203 -12.97 7.01 -3.77
C THR A 203 -14.32 6.42 -3.39
N ALA A 204 -14.39 5.68 -2.28
CA ALA A 204 -15.62 5.07 -1.81
C ALA A 204 -16.68 6.10 -1.39
N PHE A 205 -16.30 7.24 -0.79
CA PHE A 205 -17.24 8.33 -0.52
C PHE A 205 -17.75 9.01 -1.79
N LYS A 206 -16.93 9.05 -2.84
CA LYS A 206 -17.33 9.63 -4.13
C LYS A 206 -18.25 8.69 -4.92
N GLU A 207 -18.00 7.39 -4.87
CA GLU A 207 -18.76 6.38 -5.60
C GLU A 207 -20.04 5.94 -4.87
N HIS A 208 -20.04 5.91 -3.54
CA HIS A 208 -21.17 5.49 -2.70
C HIS A 208 -21.72 6.64 -1.84
N GLY A 209 -21.55 7.88 -2.31
CA GLY A 209 -22.00 9.08 -1.61
C GLY A 209 -23.51 9.11 -1.44
N ASP A 210 -24.23 8.75 -2.48
CA ASP A 210 -25.69 8.59 -2.55
C ASP A 210 -26.23 7.63 -1.48
N VAL A 211 -25.66 6.44 -1.36
CA VAL A 211 -26.06 5.43 -0.36
C VAL A 211 -25.82 5.94 1.06
N THR A 212 -24.75 6.69 1.24
CA THR A 212 -24.39 7.26 2.54
C THR A 212 -25.34 8.40 2.92
N GLU A 213 -25.74 9.25 1.97
CA GLU A 213 -26.74 10.30 2.17
C GLU A 213 -28.12 9.72 2.49
N VAL A 214 -28.54 8.67 1.79
CA VAL A 214 -29.79 7.97 2.08
C VAL A 214 -29.80 7.44 3.52
N ARG A 215 -28.70 6.84 3.98
CA ARG A 215 -28.60 6.36 5.37
C ARG A 215 -28.72 7.50 6.39
N LEU A 216 -28.11 8.65 6.12
CA LEU A 216 -28.23 9.84 6.97
C LEU A 216 -29.66 10.38 6.98
N ALA A 217 -30.35 10.36 5.84
CA ALA A 217 -31.76 10.76 5.72
C ALA A 217 -32.71 9.84 6.51
N PHE A 218 -32.39 8.55 6.61
CA PHE A 218 -33.10 7.59 7.47
C PHE A 218 -32.74 7.70 8.97
N GLY A 219 -31.91 8.68 9.36
CA GLY A 219 -31.55 8.94 10.75
C GLY A 219 -30.35 8.13 11.28
N ALA A 220 -29.57 7.48 10.41
CA ALA A 220 -28.35 6.80 10.83
C ALA A 220 -27.33 7.81 11.37
N SER A 221 -26.60 7.42 12.42
CA SER A 221 -25.51 8.24 12.94
C SER A 221 -24.35 8.33 11.94
N ARG A 222 -23.52 9.37 12.07
CA ARG A 222 -22.30 9.55 11.25
C ARG A 222 -21.41 8.30 11.20
N TRP A 223 -21.34 7.58 12.31
CA TRP A 223 -20.50 6.39 12.44
C TRP A 223 -21.12 5.18 11.74
N GLU A 224 -22.43 4.99 11.87
CA GLU A 224 -23.15 3.91 11.19
C GLU A 224 -23.12 4.07 9.67
N ALA A 225 -23.29 5.31 9.17
CA ALA A 225 -23.22 5.62 7.75
C ALA A 225 -21.81 5.36 7.18
N ALA A 226 -20.75 5.72 7.91
CA ALA A 226 -19.37 5.59 7.45
C ALA A 226 -18.73 4.21 7.68
N ARG A 227 -19.23 3.40 8.61
CA ARG A 227 -18.67 2.09 8.98
C ARG A 227 -18.34 1.17 7.79
N PRO A 228 -19.20 0.98 6.77
CA PRO A 228 -18.86 0.11 5.65
C PRO A 228 -17.75 0.69 4.77
N VAL A 229 -17.74 2.00 4.57
CA VAL A 229 -16.66 2.70 3.83
C VAL A 229 -15.33 2.54 4.56
N VAL A 230 -15.31 2.82 5.87
CA VAL A 230 -14.11 2.68 6.71
C VAL A 230 -13.58 1.24 6.69
N ARG A 231 -14.46 0.24 6.80
CA ARG A 231 -14.09 -1.19 6.80
C ARG A 231 -13.44 -1.60 5.49
N GLU A 232 -14.02 -1.21 4.36
CA GLU A 232 -13.49 -1.59 3.04
C GLU A 232 -12.16 -0.89 2.73
N SER A 233 -12.04 0.39 3.08
CA SER A 233 -10.80 1.13 2.91
C SER A 233 -9.67 0.61 3.79
N LEU A 234 -9.97 0.24 5.03
CA LEU A 234 -8.99 -0.36 5.92
C LEU A 234 -8.55 -1.74 5.41
N ARG A 235 -9.48 -2.56 4.91
CA ARG A 235 -9.16 -3.86 4.31
C ARG A 235 -8.23 -3.68 3.11
N THR A 236 -8.58 -2.78 2.19
CA THR A 236 -7.76 -2.48 1.00
C THR A 236 -6.36 -2.02 1.38
N ALA A 237 -6.23 -1.15 2.39
CA ALA A 237 -4.94 -0.62 2.83
C ALA A 237 -4.04 -1.65 3.52
N LEU A 238 -4.63 -2.63 4.23
CA LEU A 238 -3.89 -3.63 5.01
C LEU A 238 -3.55 -4.91 4.26
N LEU A 239 -4.18 -5.16 3.11
CA LEU A 239 -3.85 -6.32 2.28
C LEU A 239 -2.35 -6.39 1.92
N PRO A 240 -1.70 -5.32 1.39
CA PRO A 240 -0.28 -5.40 1.04
C PRO A 240 0.67 -5.75 2.21
N PRO A 241 0.63 -5.07 3.38
CA PRO A 241 1.52 -5.41 4.48
C PRO A 241 1.23 -6.80 5.09
N LEU A 242 -0.03 -7.25 5.10
CA LEU A 242 -0.38 -8.59 5.58
C LEU A 242 0.09 -9.69 4.61
N ASN A 243 -0.02 -9.46 3.31
CA ASN A 243 0.51 -10.39 2.30
C ASN A 243 2.03 -10.50 2.40
N ASN A 244 2.73 -9.37 2.58
CA ASN A 244 4.17 -9.39 2.82
C ASN A 244 4.53 -10.13 4.11
N LEU A 245 3.74 -9.97 5.18
CA LEU A 245 3.94 -10.69 6.44
C LEU A 245 3.80 -12.20 6.27
N ALA A 246 2.79 -12.67 5.53
CA ALA A 246 2.53 -14.09 5.32
C ALA A 246 3.60 -14.79 4.45
N VAL A 247 4.21 -14.03 3.54
CA VAL A 247 5.20 -14.54 2.58
C VAL A 247 6.63 -14.47 3.12
N MET A 248 6.88 -13.60 4.11
CA MET A 248 8.18 -13.41 4.75
C MET A 248 8.62 -14.67 5.49
N GLY A 249 9.80 -15.19 5.16
CA GLY A 249 10.33 -16.44 5.72
C GLY A 249 10.00 -17.71 4.93
N LEU A 250 9.04 -17.68 4.00
CA LEU A 250 8.74 -18.81 3.11
C LEU A 250 9.53 -18.70 1.79
N ILE A 251 9.47 -17.55 1.12
CA ILE A 251 10.19 -17.33 -0.16
C ILE A 251 11.26 -16.24 -0.09
N SER A 252 11.11 -15.28 0.83
CA SER A 252 11.94 -14.08 0.87
C SER A 252 12.70 -14.00 2.17
N ILE A 253 14.03 -13.95 2.06
CA ILE A 253 14.91 -13.55 3.17
C ILE A 253 15.06 -12.03 3.08
N PRO A 254 14.55 -11.27 4.06
CA PRO A 254 14.60 -9.82 4.02
C PRO A 254 16.05 -9.32 4.05
N GLY A 255 16.31 -8.26 3.27
CA GLY A 255 17.67 -7.77 3.04
C GLY A 255 18.43 -7.36 4.29
N GLN A 256 17.74 -6.82 5.31
CA GLN A 256 18.39 -6.48 6.59
C GLN A 256 18.88 -7.74 7.33
N MET A 257 18.07 -8.80 7.35
CA MET A 257 18.45 -10.07 7.95
C MET A 257 19.64 -10.69 7.21
N THR A 258 19.62 -10.72 5.87
CA THR A 258 20.77 -11.17 5.07
C THR A 258 22.01 -10.32 5.35
N GLY A 259 21.86 -9.00 5.46
CA GLY A 259 22.96 -8.10 5.80
C GLY A 259 23.58 -8.39 7.17
N GLN A 260 22.77 -8.67 8.19
CA GLN A 260 23.26 -9.07 9.52
C GLN A 260 23.98 -10.42 9.49
N ILE A 261 23.47 -11.38 8.71
CA ILE A 261 24.09 -12.70 8.53
C ILE A 261 25.45 -12.57 7.83
N LEU A 262 25.53 -11.77 6.74
CA LEU A 262 26.79 -11.49 6.02
C LEU A 262 27.80 -10.74 6.89
N ALA A 263 27.32 -9.91 7.82
CA ALA A 263 28.17 -9.22 8.81
C ALA A 263 28.64 -10.15 9.95
N GLY A 264 28.24 -11.43 9.97
CA GLY A 264 28.65 -12.41 10.96
C GLY A 264 27.84 -12.37 12.27
N ALA A 265 26.66 -11.75 12.27
CA ALA A 265 25.76 -11.81 13.43
C ALA A 265 25.17 -13.22 13.61
N PRO A 266 24.85 -13.64 14.85
CA PRO A 266 24.15 -14.90 15.09
C PRO A 266 22.81 -14.93 14.34
N ILE A 267 22.57 -16.01 13.59
CA ILE A 267 21.36 -16.17 12.75
C ILE A 267 20.09 -16.06 13.60
N GLU A 268 20.07 -16.68 14.78
CA GLU A 268 18.93 -16.65 15.70
C GLU A 268 18.54 -15.21 16.09
N SER A 269 19.52 -14.39 16.46
CA SER A 269 19.28 -12.99 16.81
C SER A 269 18.77 -12.17 15.62
N ALA A 270 19.29 -12.42 14.41
CA ALA A 270 18.84 -11.75 13.19
C ALA A 270 17.39 -12.12 12.83
N VAL A 271 17.01 -13.39 12.99
CA VAL A 271 15.63 -13.87 12.79
C VAL A 271 14.67 -13.20 13.76
N HIS A 272 14.97 -13.22 15.07
CA HIS A 272 14.10 -12.61 16.08
C HIS A 272 13.96 -11.11 15.88
N PHE A 273 15.05 -10.42 15.55
CA PHE A 273 15.00 -8.99 15.24
C PHE A 273 14.07 -8.70 14.06
N GLN A 274 14.20 -9.47 12.98
CA GLN A 274 13.37 -9.30 11.80
C GLN A 274 11.89 -9.57 12.07
N GLN A 275 11.56 -10.61 12.84
CA GLN A 275 10.18 -10.91 13.25
C GLN A 275 9.57 -9.73 14.03
N ILE A 276 10.30 -9.19 15.01
CA ILE A 276 9.85 -8.04 15.80
C ILE A 276 9.58 -6.83 14.90
N VAL A 277 10.53 -6.48 14.02
CA VAL A 277 10.39 -5.32 13.12
C VAL A 277 9.21 -5.51 12.16
N MET A 278 8.98 -6.72 11.65
CA MET A 278 7.85 -6.96 10.74
C MET A 278 6.51 -6.80 11.46
N TYR A 279 6.37 -7.29 12.69
CA TYR A 279 5.18 -7.05 13.51
C TYR A 279 4.98 -5.56 13.81
N MET A 280 6.06 -4.83 14.07
CA MET A 280 6.00 -3.37 14.23
C MET A 280 5.53 -2.66 12.96
N ILE A 281 6.05 -3.03 11.79
CA ILE A 281 5.64 -2.42 10.50
C ILE A 281 4.14 -2.62 10.26
N VAL A 282 3.63 -3.83 10.46
CA VAL A 282 2.21 -4.15 10.25
C VAL A 282 1.34 -3.40 11.27
N SER A 283 1.75 -3.39 12.54
CA SER A 283 1.04 -2.68 13.61
C SER A 283 0.98 -1.17 13.36
N SER A 284 2.12 -0.53 13.03
CA SER A 284 2.19 0.90 12.72
C SER A 284 1.33 1.24 11.50
N THR A 285 1.37 0.39 10.47
CA THR A 285 0.58 0.61 9.24
C THR A 285 -0.92 0.47 9.54
N ALA A 286 -1.32 -0.50 10.36
CA ALA A 286 -2.71 -0.66 10.82
C ALA A 286 -3.20 0.54 11.64
N LEU A 287 -2.41 1.00 12.61
CA LEU A 287 -2.77 2.15 13.43
C LEU A 287 -2.79 3.45 12.62
N GLY A 288 -1.80 3.66 11.76
CA GLY A 288 -1.69 4.87 10.92
C GLY A 288 -2.82 4.95 9.91
N THR A 289 -3.12 3.85 9.21
CA THR A 289 -4.24 3.79 8.26
C THR A 289 -5.57 4.00 8.95
N LEU A 290 -5.83 3.32 10.07
CA LEU A 290 -7.05 3.49 10.85
C LEU A 290 -7.23 4.95 11.27
N LEU A 291 -6.22 5.56 11.90
CA LEU A 291 -6.30 6.94 12.36
C LEU A 291 -6.49 7.93 11.19
N SER A 292 -5.80 7.71 10.08
CA SER A 292 -5.95 8.55 8.88
C SER A 292 -7.35 8.45 8.26
N ILE A 293 -7.92 7.24 8.19
CA ILE A 293 -9.26 7.00 7.63
C ILE A 293 -10.31 7.61 8.54
N LEU A 294 -10.23 7.40 9.86
CA LEU A 294 -11.16 7.99 10.83
C LEU A 294 -11.16 9.52 10.73
N MET A 295 -9.99 10.15 10.75
CA MET A 295 -9.87 11.60 10.62
C MET A 295 -10.40 12.10 9.28
N THR A 296 -10.12 11.39 8.19
CA THR A 296 -10.65 11.72 6.85
C THR A 296 -12.18 11.65 6.84
N THR A 297 -12.77 10.59 7.41
CA THR A 297 -14.23 10.43 7.54
C THR A 297 -14.86 11.56 8.34
N PHE A 298 -14.26 11.97 9.48
CA PHE A 298 -14.76 13.08 10.29
C PHE A 298 -14.64 14.45 9.61
N VAL A 299 -13.72 14.61 8.65
CA VAL A 299 -13.59 15.85 7.87
C VAL A 299 -14.62 15.93 6.74
N ILE A 300 -15.01 14.78 6.17
CA ILE A 300 -15.98 14.67 5.06
C ILE A 300 -17.43 14.73 5.57
N LEU A 301 -17.74 14.02 6.66
CA LEU A 301 -19.03 14.07 7.33
C LEU A 301 -19.02 15.14 8.42
N ASP A 302 -19.66 16.29 8.16
CA ASP A 302 -19.69 17.38 9.13
C ASP A 302 -20.55 17.02 10.36
N SER A 303 -20.34 17.77 11.44
CA SER A 303 -21.09 17.68 12.69
C SER A 303 -22.61 17.83 12.53
N SER A 304 -23.05 18.50 11.45
CA SER A 304 -24.45 18.69 11.05
C SER A 304 -25.04 17.54 10.21
N HIS A 305 -24.40 16.36 10.17
CA HIS A 305 -24.87 15.18 9.40
C HIS A 305 -25.07 15.44 7.91
N GLN A 306 -24.27 16.34 7.33
CA GLN A 306 -24.23 16.61 5.90
C GLN A 306 -22.91 16.12 5.31
N MET A 307 -23.00 15.47 4.15
CA MET A 307 -21.81 15.08 3.40
C MET A 307 -21.30 16.31 2.64
N ARG A 308 -20.04 16.69 2.87
CA ARG A 308 -19.42 17.83 2.17
C ARG A 308 -18.51 17.34 1.05
N LEU A 309 -19.11 16.79 -0.01
CA LEU A 309 -18.39 16.40 -1.23
C LEU A 309 -17.67 17.60 -1.88
N ASP A 310 -18.15 18.82 -1.65
CA ASP A 310 -17.53 20.08 -2.09
C ASP A 310 -16.09 20.27 -1.62
N ARG A 311 -15.67 19.58 -0.54
CA ARG A 311 -14.30 19.65 0.00
C ARG A 311 -13.32 18.72 -0.72
N ILE A 312 -13.79 17.80 -1.55
CA ILE A 312 -12.95 16.90 -2.33
C ILE A 312 -12.51 17.66 -3.59
N THR A 313 -11.46 18.45 -3.45
CA THR A 313 -10.89 19.19 -4.57
C THR A 313 -9.83 18.34 -5.27
N SER A 314 -9.86 18.31 -6.60
CA SER A 314 -8.77 17.77 -7.41
C SER A 314 -7.56 18.71 -7.49
N ASP A 315 -7.66 19.92 -6.93
CA ASP A 315 -6.63 20.94 -7.01
C ASP A 315 -5.57 20.76 -5.91
N PRO A 316 -4.27 20.74 -6.29
CA PRO A 316 -3.20 20.64 -5.32
C PRO A 316 -3.13 21.91 -4.46
N LEU A 317 -3.22 21.74 -3.13
CA LEU A 317 -3.06 22.82 -2.14
C LEU A 317 -1.73 23.58 -2.33
N TRP A 318 -1.67 24.85 -1.96
CA TRP A 318 -0.47 25.69 -2.15
C TRP A 318 0.80 25.12 -1.49
N ILE A 319 0.69 24.43 -0.36
CA ILE A 319 1.81 23.76 0.34
C ILE A 319 2.32 22.55 -0.43
N THR A 320 1.45 21.85 -1.17
CA THR A 320 1.87 20.71 -2.02
C THR A 320 2.62 21.21 -3.22
N GLN A 321 2.19 22.34 -3.78
CA GLN A 321 2.92 23.03 -4.83
C GLN A 321 4.25 23.53 -4.28
N TRP A 322 4.31 24.14 -3.08
CA TRP A 322 5.56 24.61 -2.50
C TRP A 322 6.54 23.47 -2.16
N LEU A 323 6.07 22.34 -1.61
CA LEU A 323 6.90 21.15 -1.33
C LEU A 323 7.27 20.40 -2.60
N ALA A 324 6.35 20.25 -3.55
CA ALA A 324 6.66 19.71 -4.87
C ALA A 324 7.64 20.63 -5.59
N ASP A 325 7.55 21.95 -5.41
CA ASP A 325 8.43 22.95 -6.01
C ASP A 325 9.78 23.00 -5.31
N TRP A 326 9.84 22.75 -4.01
CA TRP A 326 11.08 22.61 -3.26
C TRP A 326 11.78 21.29 -3.60
N TYR A 327 11.04 20.18 -3.63
CA TYR A 327 11.51 18.88 -4.11
C TYR A 327 11.98 18.95 -5.56
N TRP A 328 11.21 19.61 -6.43
CA TRP A 328 11.53 19.84 -7.82
C TRP A 328 12.66 20.86 -8.02
N SER A 329 12.78 21.88 -7.16
CA SER A 329 13.89 22.84 -7.14
C SER A 329 15.19 22.15 -6.74
N MET A 330 15.14 21.28 -5.73
CA MET A 330 16.27 20.47 -5.31
C MET A 330 16.68 19.48 -6.41
N TRP A 331 15.70 18.86 -7.10
CA TRP A 331 15.94 17.94 -8.21
C TRP A 331 16.39 18.61 -9.51
N SER A 332 15.81 19.74 -9.88
CA SER A 332 16.17 20.50 -11.10
C SER A 332 17.56 21.14 -11.00
N ARG A 333 18.08 21.35 -9.79
CA ARG A 333 19.47 21.72 -9.55
C ARG A 333 20.46 20.56 -9.77
N ILE A 334 19.99 19.31 -9.72
CA ILE A 334 20.81 18.09 -9.86
C ILE A 334 20.64 17.47 -11.26
N ALA A 335 19.44 17.52 -11.84
CA ALA A 335 19.12 17.02 -13.16
C ALA A 335 18.72 18.19 -14.08
N CYS A 336 19.61 18.56 -15.00
CA CYS A 336 19.39 19.62 -16.00
C CYS A 336 18.36 19.25 -17.09
N TRP A 337 17.19 18.66 -16.76
CA TRP A 337 16.19 18.40 -17.80
C TRP A 337 14.71 18.25 -17.35
N ASN A 338 13.89 18.98 -18.13
CA ASN A 338 12.47 18.85 -18.52
C ASN A 338 11.36 19.45 -17.60
N PRO A 339 10.26 20.04 -18.14
CA PRO A 339 9.34 20.92 -17.41
C PRO A 339 8.21 20.16 -16.72
N LYS A 340 7.70 20.75 -15.63
CA LYS A 340 6.51 20.31 -14.89
C LYS A 340 5.37 19.92 -15.85
N PRO A 341 4.74 18.74 -15.72
CA PRO A 341 3.44 18.51 -16.33
C PRO A 341 2.46 19.50 -15.71
N ARG A 342 2.13 20.56 -16.45
CA ARG A 342 1.11 21.53 -16.03
C ARG A 342 -0.23 20.80 -16.03
N ALA A 343 -0.86 20.72 -14.85
CA ALA A 343 -2.27 20.36 -14.78
C ALA A 343 -3.06 21.25 -15.75
N PRO A 344 -3.98 20.69 -16.56
CA PRO A 344 -4.81 21.49 -17.43
C PRO A 344 -5.63 22.46 -16.56
N ARG A 345 -5.38 23.76 -16.70
CA ARG A 345 -6.17 24.81 -16.05
C ARG A 345 -7.63 24.63 -16.47
N ALA A 346 -8.48 24.24 -15.53
CA ALA A 346 -9.92 24.33 -15.65
C ALA A 346 -10.25 25.80 -16.01
N GLY A 347 -10.83 26.01 -17.19
CA GLY A 347 -11.18 27.34 -17.71
C GLY A 347 -10.37 27.82 -18.93
N THR A 348 -9.43 27.05 -19.47
CA THR A 348 -8.84 27.39 -20.78
C THR A 348 -9.74 26.93 -21.94
N PRO A 349 -9.89 27.69 -23.04
CA PRO A 349 -10.73 27.33 -24.19
C PRO A 349 -10.43 25.94 -24.77
N ALA A 350 -9.18 25.48 -24.60
CA ALA A 350 -8.72 24.15 -25.02
C ALA A 350 -9.34 23.00 -24.17
N ALA A 351 -9.55 23.20 -22.87
CA ALA A 351 -10.18 22.22 -21.99
C ALA A 351 -11.69 22.10 -22.29
N THR A 352 -12.34 23.24 -22.56
CA THR A 352 -13.75 23.28 -22.99
C THR A 352 -13.92 22.64 -24.36
N ALA A 353 -12.99 22.87 -25.30
CA ALA A 353 -13.00 22.23 -26.62
C ALA A 353 -12.68 20.73 -26.56
N ALA A 354 -11.89 20.27 -25.58
CA ALA A 354 -11.63 18.85 -25.36
C ALA A 354 -12.85 18.15 -24.74
N ALA A 355 -13.54 18.79 -23.80
CA ALA A 355 -14.80 18.30 -23.22
C ALA A 355 -15.93 18.26 -24.26
N ALA A 356 -16.08 19.31 -25.06
CA ALA A 356 -17.06 19.37 -26.15
C ALA A 356 -16.83 18.29 -27.21
N ARG A 357 -15.57 18.03 -27.57
CA ARG A 357 -15.22 16.93 -28.49
C ARG A 357 -15.50 15.55 -27.90
N ARG A 358 -15.42 15.39 -26.58
CA ARG A 358 -15.70 14.11 -25.92
C ARG A 358 -17.21 13.87 -25.81
N ILE A 359 -17.99 14.91 -25.51
CA ILE A 359 -19.46 14.84 -25.51
C ILE A 359 -19.98 14.58 -26.92
N ARG A 360 -19.43 15.26 -27.94
CA ARG A 360 -19.78 15.03 -29.35
C ARG A 360 -19.49 13.59 -29.79
N ARG A 361 -18.38 13.00 -29.33
CA ARG A 361 -18.05 11.61 -29.66
C ARG A 361 -19.01 10.61 -29.00
N ILE A 362 -19.44 10.89 -27.77
CA ILE A 362 -20.42 10.04 -27.06
C ILE A 362 -21.80 10.15 -27.71
N THR A 363 -22.19 11.35 -28.18
CA THR A 363 -23.46 11.53 -28.90
C THR A 363 -23.44 10.93 -30.31
N GLU A 364 -22.31 11.02 -31.03
CA GLU A 364 -22.15 10.32 -32.32
C GLU A 364 -22.11 8.79 -32.14
N GLU A 365 -21.55 8.27 -31.04
CA GLU A 365 -21.60 6.84 -30.70
C GLU A 365 -23.01 6.38 -30.26
N GLU A 366 -23.79 7.22 -29.56
CA GLU A 366 -25.19 6.92 -29.23
C GLU A 366 -26.12 7.01 -30.45
N GLU A 367 -25.95 7.99 -31.33
CA GLU A 367 -26.71 8.08 -32.59
C GLU A 367 -26.36 6.92 -33.53
N ALA A 368 -25.08 6.51 -33.60
CA ALA A 368 -24.69 5.33 -34.37
C ALA A 368 -25.25 4.03 -33.77
N ALA A 369 -25.31 3.91 -32.43
CA ALA A 369 -25.91 2.77 -31.76
C ALA A 369 -27.44 2.73 -31.91
N GLN A 370 -28.12 3.88 -31.91
CA GLN A 370 -29.56 3.97 -32.16
C GLN A 370 -29.91 3.79 -33.64
N GLY A 371 -29.07 4.26 -34.56
CA GLY A 371 -29.21 3.98 -35.99
C GLY A 371 -29.07 2.49 -36.31
N LEU A 372 -28.11 1.80 -35.69
CA LEU A 372 -27.95 0.35 -35.82
C LEU A 372 -29.16 -0.42 -35.29
N LEU A 373 -29.77 0.04 -34.19
CA LEU A 373 -30.97 -0.59 -33.61
C LEU A 373 -32.25 -0.30 -34.41
N VAL A 374 -32.27 0.73 -35.25
CA VAL A 374 -33.41 1.03 -36.14
C VAL A 374 -33.27 0.31 -37.49
N GLU A 375 -32.05 0.09 -37.98
CA GLU A 375 -31.81 -0.77 -39.15
C GLU A 375 -32.09 -2.25 -38.85
N ASP A 376 -31.84 -2.74 -37.63
CA ASP A 376 -32.17 -4.12 -37.23
C ASP A 376 -33.68 -4.39 -37.08
N ASP A 377 -34.53 -3.36 -36.94
CA ASP A 377 -36.00 -3.50 -36.85
C ASP A 377 -36.71 -3.38 -38.22
N GLU A 378 -36.05 -2.87 -39.27
CA GLU A 378 -36.61 -2.82 -40.64
C GLU A 378 -36.33 -4.07 -41.49
N ASP A 379 -35.42 -4.96 -41.05
CA ASP A 379 -35.03 -6.18 -41.78
C ASP A 379 -35.62 -7.50 -41.22
N VAL A 380 -36.68 -7.44 -40.39
CA VAL A 380 -37.36 -8.65 -39.87
C VAL A 380 -38.85 -8.70 -40.27
N GLU A 381 -39.09 -8.67 -41.58
CA GLU A 381 -40.25 -9.34 -42.20
C GLU A 381 -39.72 -10.41 -43.17
N GLU A 382 -39.33 -11.57 -42.63
CA GLU A 382 -39.35 -12.92 -43.24
C GLU A 382 -38.45 -13.85 -42.42
N ASP A 383 -39.06 -14.70 -41.58
CA ASP A 383 -38.73 -16.13 -41.46
C ASP A 383 -39.43 -16.75 -40.24
N GLU A 384 -40.63 -17.23 -40.53
CA GLU A 384 -41.52 -18.00 -39.66
C GLU A 384 -41.01 -19.46 -39.55
N GLU A 385 -39.98 -19.78 -38.76
CA GLU A 385 -39.71 -21.21 -38.43
C GLU A 385 -38.79 -21.55 -37.23
N ILE A 386 -38.78 -20.83 -36.10
CA ILE A 386 -38.09 -21.32 -34.86
C ILE A 386 -38.94 -21.10 -33.59
N GLY A 387 -40.25 -21.34 -33.68
CA GLY A 387 -41.17 -21.26 -32.53
C GLY A 387 -41.40 -22.57 -31.77
N GLN A 388 -40.93 -23.72 -32.26
CA GLN A 388 -41.32 -25.03 -31.72
C GLN A 388 -40.29 -25.75 -30.85
N ALA A 389 -39.05 -25.26 -30.73
CA ALA A 389 -38.01 -25.93 -29.94
C ALA A 389 -37.92 -25.46 -28.47
N SER A 390 -38.49 -24.30 -28.11
CA SER A 390 -38.38 -23.73 -26.76
C SER A 390 -39.45 -24.24 -25.77
N GLY A 391 -40.63 -24.64 -26.26
CA GLY A 391 -41.72 -25.14 -25.40
C GLY A 391 -41.47 -26.52 -24.77
N ALA A 392 -40.58 -27.33 -25.35
CA ALA A 392 -40.31 -28.70 -24.89
C ALA A 392 -39.36 -28.75 -23.68
N THR A 393 -38.52 -27.75 -23.48
CA THR A 393 -37.56 -27.68 -22.36
C THR A 393 -38.21 -27.15 -21.08
N GLU A 394 -39.17 -26.23 -21.17
CA GLU A 394 -39.84 -25.67 -19.98
C GLU A 394 -40.78 -26.67 -19.28
N ALA A 395 -41.42 -27.56 -20.04
CA ALA A 395 -42.28 -28.64 -19.49
C ALA A 395 -41.50 -29.76 -18.79
N ARG A 396 -40.18 -29.89 -19.04
CA ARG A 396 -39.31 -30.88 -18.39
C ARG A 396 -38.83 -30.41 -17.02
N TRP A 397 -38.59 -29.11 -16.85
CA TRP A 397 -38.16 -28.52 -15.57
C TRP A 397 -39.28 -28.46 -14.53
N LYS A 398 -40.53 -28.19 -14.93
CA LYS A 398 -41.68 -28.16 -14.00
C LYS A 398 -42.04 -29.53 -13.42
N ARG A 399 -41.69 -30.64 -14.07
CA ARG A 399 -41.88 -32.01 -13.52
C ARG A 399 -40.83 -32.45 -12.50
N VAL A 400 -39.62 -31.87 -12.54
CA VAL A 400 -38.54 -32.20 -11.58
C VAL A 400 -38.71 -31.43 -10.26
N ALA A 401 -39.27 -30.22 -10.30
CA ALA A 401 -39.51 -29.40 -9.11
C ALA A 401 -40.67 -29.87 -8.21
N ALA A 402 -41.59 -30.72 -8.72
CA ALA A 402 -42.78 -31.17 -7.99
C ALA A 402 -42.64 -32.54 -7.29
N GLY A 403 -41.48 -33.21 -7.40
CA GLY A 403 -41.27 -34.58 -6.91
C GLY A 403 -40.48 -34.75 -5.61
N GLY A 404 -40.13 -33.67 -4.90
CA GLY A 404 -39.21 -33.70 -3.76
C GLY A 404 -39.85 -33.39 -2.40
N SER A 405 -40.93 -34.08 -2.04
CA SER A 405 -41.53 -34.00 -0.70
C SER A 405 -42.29 -35.29 -0.40
N GLY A 406 -41.72 -36.16 0.44
CA GLY A 406 -42.44 -37.24 1.12
C GLY A 406 -41.75 -38.60 1.05
N SER A 407 -40.87 -38.88 2.02
CA SER A 407 -40.89 -40.05 2.92
C SER A 407 -39.63 -40.07 3.78
#